data_AF-A0A962PRA6-F1
#
_entry.id   AF-A0A962PRA6-F1
#
_cell.length_a   1.000
_cell.length_b   1.000
_cell.length_c   1.000
_cell.angle_alpha   90.00
_cell.angle_beta   90.00
_cell.angle_gamma   90.00
#
_symmetry.space_group_name_H-M   'P 1'
#
loop_
_entity.id
_entity.type
_entity.pdbx_description
1 polymer ?
#
loop_
_entity_poly.entity_id
_entity_poly.type
_entity_poly.pdbx_seq_one_letter_code
_entity_poly.pdbx_strand_id
1 'polypeptide(L)' 'QQRVRDPSRVTLRIVQGAGHFSFLSPFPAHMAGADFPPSTDPPGFDREAFHKTLPPKIEAFLDRELGRSRRLH' A
#
# COMPACT_ATOMS: atom_id res chain seq x y z
N GLN A 1 24.19 -2.98 4.82
CA GLN A 1 22.93 -2.30 5.20
C GLN A 1 23.18 -0.79 5.11
N GLN A 2 22.66 -0.11 4.10
CA GLN A 2 22.86 1.34 3.95
C GLN A 2 21.90 2.08 4.90
N ARG A 3 22.40 2.99 5.73
CA ARG A 3 21.58 3.75 6.70
C ARG A 3 20.78 4.83 5.97
N VAL A 4 19.54 5.05 6.41
CA VAL A 4 18.71 6.18 5.94
C VAL A 4 19.35 7.50 6.37
N ARG A 5 19.35 8.51 5.48
CA ARG A 5 20.01 9.82 5.70
C ARG A 5 19.42 10.59 6.88
N ASP A 6 18.10 10.53 7.06
CA ASP A 6 17.38 11.14 8.17
C ASP A 6 16.33 10.16 8.73
N PRO A 7 16.64 9.47 9.85
CA PRO A 7 15.71 8.52 10.47
C PRO A 7 14.40 9.15 10.95
N SER A 8 14.38 10.46 11.25
CA SER A 8 13.16 11.14 11.73
C SER A 8 12.06 11.23 10.67
N ARG A 9 12.43 11.08 9.39
CA ARG A 9 11.51 11.06 8.25
C ARG A 9 10.97 9.66 7.92
N VAL A 10 11.36 8.63 8.67
CA VAL A 10 10.90 7.26 8.43
C VAL A 10 9.60 7.01 9.20
N THR A 11 8.56 6.57 8.48
CA THR A 11 7.33 6.06 9.10
C THR A 11 7.20 4.57 8.78
N LEU A 12 7.03 3.74 9.81
CA LEU A 12 6.71 2.32 9.69
C LEU A 12 5.23 2.09 9.98
N ARG A 13 4.54 1.35 9.10
CA ARG A 13 3.16 0.90 9.33
C ARG A 13 3.07 -0.59 9.05
N ILE A 14 2.52 -1.32 10.01
CA ILE A 14 2.24 -2.75 9.88
C ILE A 14 0.73 -2.92 9.64
N VAL A 15 0.38 -3.59 8.54
CA VAL A 15 -1.01 -3.92 8.23
C VAL A 15 -1.29 -5.32 8.74
N GLN A 16 -2.10 -5.41 9.80
CA GLN A 16 -2.43 -6.69 10.42
C GLN A 16 -3.18 -7.60 9.45
N GLY A 17 -2.81 -8.88 9.40
CA GLY A 17 -3.43 -9.88 8.52
C GLY A 17 -3.03 -9.80 7.05
N ALA A 18 -2.31 -8.76 6.61
CA ALA A 18 -1.87 -8.64 5.22
C ALA A 18 -0.79 -9.68 4.89
N GLY A 19 -0.92 -10.31 3.72
CA GLY A 19 0.14 -11.09 3.10
C GLY A 19 1.11 -10.20 2.32
N HIS A 20 2.18 -10.81 1.81
CA HIS A 20 3.18 -10.10 1.02
C HIS A 20 2.58 -9.41 -0.22
N PHE A 21 1.61 -10.04 -0.88
CA PHE A 21 0.99 -9.55 -2.11
C PHE A 21 -0.27 -8.70 -1.90
N SER A 22 -0.73 -8.53 -0.66
CA SER A 22 -1.98 -7.81 -0.34
C SER A 22 -1.99 -6.33 -0.74
N PHE A 23 -0.81 -5.76 -1.07
CA PHE A 23 -0.64 -4.37 -1.51
C PHE A 23 -0.79 -4.20 -3.04
N LEU A 24 -0.81 -5.29 -3.81
CA LEU A 24 -1.14 -5.25 -5.22
C LEU A 24 -2.63 -4.95 -5.39
N SER A 25 -2.98 -4.22 -6.44
CA SER A 25 -4.38 -3.92 -6.79
C SER A 25 -5.23 -5.19 -6.77
N PRO A 26 -6.52 -5.10 -6.40
CA PRO A 26 -7.42 -6.24 -6.46
C PRO A 26 -7.42 -6.89 -7.84
N PHE A 27 -7.47 -8.21 -7.87
CA PHE A 27 -7.46 -8.99 -9.09
C PHE A 27 -8.90 -9.25 -9.55
N PRO A 28 -9.18 -9.23 -10.86
CA PRO A 28 -10.44 -9.74 -11.38
C PRO A 28 -10.68 -11.19 -10.93
N ALA A 29 -11.94 -11.56 -10.70
CA ALA A 29 -12.29 -12.90 -10.21
C ALA A 29 -11.72 -14.04 -11.09
N HIS A 30 -11.61 -13.85 -12.40
CA HIS A 30 -11.07 -14.85 -13.33
C HIS A 30 -9.55 -15.05 -13.23
N MET A 31 -8.84 -14.16 -12.52
CA MET A 31 -7.40 -14.28 -12.24
C MET A 31 -7.13 -14.86 -10.84
N ALA A 32 -8.17 -15.05 -10.01
CA ALA A 32 -8.01 -15.57 -8.67
C ALA A 32 -7.82 -17.09 -8.69
N GLY A 33 -6.73 -17.58 -8.10
CA GLY A 33 -6.44 -19.01 -8.07
C GLY A 33 -5.28 -19.38 -7.16
N ALA A 34 -5.31 -20.62 -6.65
CA ALA A 34 -4.28 -21.15 -5.76
C ALA A 34 -2.90 -21.21 -6.42
N ASP A 35 -2.87 -21.46 -7.74
CA ASP A 35 -1.63 -21.49 -8.55
C ASP A 35 -1.07 -20.10 -8.85
N PHE A 36 -1.79 -19.04 -8.43
CA PHE A 36 -1.35 -17.66 -8.57
C PHE A 36 -1.35 -16.96 -7.20
N PRO A 37 -0.31 -17.19 -6.36
CA PRO A 37 -0.20 -16.64 -5.02
C PRO A 37 -0.42 -15.11 -4.89
N PRO A 38 -0.07 -14.27 -5.88
CA PRO A 38 -0.40 -12.84 -5.81
C PRO A 38 -1.90 -12.53 -5.70
N SER A 39 -2.77 -13.41 -6.19
CA SER A 39 -4.22 -13.23 -6.16
C SER A 39 -4.90 -13.72 -4.88
N THR A 40 -4.16 -14.32 -3.96
CA THR A 40 -4.70 -14.84 -2.70
C THR A 40 -4.22 -14.00 -1.51
N ASP A 41 -5.02 -14.01 -0.45
CA ASP A 41 -4.72 -13.32 0.82
C ASP A 41 -4.81 -14.29 1.99
N PRO A 42 -4.12 -14.00 3.10
CA PRO A 42 -4.30 -14.76 4.34
C PRO A 42 -5.78 -14.73 4.80
N PRO A 43 -6.26 -15.79 5.47
CA PRO A 43 -7.61 -15.83 6.01
C PRO A 43 -7.93 -14.60 6.88
N GLY A 44 -9.07 -13.97 6.62
CA GLY A 44 -9.56 -12.80 7.38
C GLY A 44 -9.05 -11.45 6.86
N PHE A 45 -8.20 -11.42 5.83
CA PHE A 45 -7.81 -10.17 5.19
C PHE A 45 -8.71 -9.82 4.01
N ASP A 46 -9.33 -8.63 4.06
CA ASP A 46 -10.16 -8.09 2.97
C ASP A 46 -9.34 -7.08 2.15
N ARG A 47 -8.80 -7.56 1.01
CA ARG A 47 -8.03 -6.73 0.08
C ARG A 47 -8.86 -5.59 -0.51
N GLU A 48 -10.10 -5.85 -0.89
CA GLU A 48 -10.96 -4.83 -1.50
C GLU A 48 -11.25 -3.69 -0.53
N ALA A 49 -11.58 -4.02 0.72
CA ALA A 49 -11.73 -3.01 1.77
C ALA A 49 -10.42 -2.29 2.06
N PHE A 50 -9.29 -3.01 2.12
CA PHE A 50 -7.98 -2.40 2.38
C PHE A 50 -7.60 -1.38 1.29
N HIS A 51 -7.81 -1.71 0.02
CA HIS A 51 -7.51 -0.85 -1.14
C HIS A 51 -8.42 0.37 -1.25
N LYS A 52 -9.57 0.41 -0.57
CA LYS A 52 -10.33 1.66 -0.40
C LYS A 52 -9.63 2.64 0.56
N THR A 53 -8.74 2.15 1.43
CA THR A 53 -8.04 2.97 2.43
C THR A 53 -6.60 3.30 2.06
N LEU A 54 -5.95 2.48 1.21
CA LEU A 54 -4.53 2.60 0.92
C LEU A 54 -4.19 3.82 0.03
N PRO A 55 -4.86 4.07 -1.11
CA PRO A 55 -4.56 5.22 -1.98
C PRO A 55 -4.65 6.57 -1.25
N PRO A 56 -5.70 6.88 -0.46
CA PRO A 56 -5.75 8.15 0.28
C PRO A 56 -4.59 8.32 1.28
N LYS A 57 -4.08 7.23 1.87
CA LYS A 57 -2.92 7.27 2.78
C LYS A 57 -1.62 7.56 2.01
N ILE A 58 -1.47 6.99 0.82
CA ILE A 58 -0.31 7.24 -0.06
C ILE A 58 -0.36 8.68 -0.55
N GLU A 59 -1.51 9.16 -1.02
CA GLU A 59 -1.70 10.55 -1.45
C GLU A 59 -1.36 11.53 -0.34
N ALA A 60 -1.88 11.33 0.87
CA ALA A 60 -1.57 12.19 2.01
C ALA A 60 -0.08 12.17 2.39
N PHE A 61 0.60 11.02 2.21
CA PHE A 61 2.04 10.93 2.40
C PHE A 61 2.79 11.76 1.35
N LEU A 62 2.44 11.60 0.06
CA LEU A 62 3.09 12.31 -1.04
C LEU A 62 2.83 13.83 -0.97
N ASP A 63 1.60 14.25 -0.67
CA ASP A 63 1.25 15.67 -0.49
C ASP A 63 2.10 16.32 0.61
N ARG A 64 2.32 15.62 1.73
CA ARG A 64 3.15 16.11 2.84
C ARG A 64 4.64 16.18 2.48
N GLU A 65 5.17 15.16 1.82
CA GLU A 65 6.62 15.02 1.62
C GLU A 65 7.14 15.69 0.35
N LEU A 66 6.34 15.75 -0.70
CA LEU A 66 6.71 16.37 -1.97
C LEU A 66 6.27 17.83 -2.02
N GLY A 67 5.25 18.21 -1.25
CA GLY A 67 4.55 19.47 -1.37
C GLY A 67 3.88 19.55 -2.74
N ARG A 68 2.56 19.76 -2.81
CA ARG A 68 1.98 20.23 -4.07
C ARG A 68 2.77 21.49 -4.43
N SER A 69 3.55 21.44 -5.51
CA SER A 69 4.00 22.65 -6.19
C SER A 69 2.73 23.35 -6.61
N ARG A 70 2.19 24.18 -5.71
CA ARG A 70 1.17 25.14 -6.03
C ARG A 70 1.91 26.18 -6.86
N ARG A 71 2.09 25.86 -8.15
CA ARG A 71 2.21 26.88 -9.18
C ARG A 71 0.90 27.65 -9.07
N LEU A 72 0.97 28.73 -8.31
CA LEU A 72 0.03 29.84 -8.43
C LEU A 72 0.18 30.30 -9.88
N HIS A 73 -0.77 29.92 -10.72
CA HIS A 73 -1.05 30.56 -11.98
C HIS A 73 -2.20 31.54 -11.75
#